data_AF-A0A4V2PIZ1-F1
#
_entry.id   AF-A0A4V2PIZ1-F1
#
_cell.length_a   1.000
_cell.length_b   1.000
_cell.length_c   1.000
_cell.angle_alpha   90.00
_cell.angle_beta   90.00
_cell.angle_gamma   90.00
#
_symmetry.space_group_name_H-M   'P 1'
#
loop_
_entity.id
_entity.type
_entity.pdbx_description
1 polymer ?
#
loop_
_entity_poly.entity_id
_entity_poly.type
_entity_poly.pdbx_seq_one_letter_code
_entity_poly.pdbx_strand_id
1 'polypeptide(L)' 'MRTTVDLPPSVHRRAKEIAERRGLSLSAVVAELAARGLIQLGEPATIGVDERSGFPVVSVGRRVSSEDVATALDEE' A
#
# COMPACT_ATOMS: atom_id res chain seq x y z
N MET A 1 -3.86 5.26 16.65
CA MET A 1 -5.15 5.12 17.37
C MET A 1 -5.43 3.65 17.63
N ARG A 2 -6.04 3.27 18.77
CA ARG A 2 -6.54 1.90 19.00
C ARG A 2 -7.97 1.81 18.46
N THR A 3 -8.21 0.87 17.56
CA THR A 3 -9.51 0.66 16.92
C THR A 3 -9.87 -0.81 17.03
N THR A 4 -11.12 -1.10 17.39
CA THR A 4 -11.68 -2.45 17.37
C THR A 4 -12.48 -2.61 16.08
N VAL A 5 -12.20 -3.67 15.32
CA VAL A 5 -12.88 -3.98 14.05
C VAL A 5 -13.27 -5.45 14.05
N ASP A 6 -14.43 -5.76 13.48
CA ASP A 6 -14.84 -7.14 13.26
C ASP A 6 -14.12 -7.72 12.06
N LEU A 7 -13.47 -8.87 12.25
CA LEU A 7 -12.80 -9.61 11.19
C LEU A 7 -13.55 -10.90 10.92
N PRO A 8 -13.90 -11.21 9.64
CA PRO A 8 -14.42 -12.52 9.30
C PRO A 8 -13.48 -13.63 9.80
N PRO A 9 -13.99 -14.78 10.30
CA PRO A 9 -13.16 -15.83 10.87
C PRO A 9 -12.05 -16.33 9.93
N SER A 10 -12.32 -16.36 8.63
CA SER A 10 -11.35 -16.71 7.58
C SER A 10 -10.20 -15.71 7.48
N VAL A 11 -10.50 -14.41 7.53
CA VAL A 11 -9.52 -13.33 7.49
C VAL A 11 -8.66 -13.33 8.75
N HIS A 12 -9.28 -13.47 9.92
CA HIS A 12 -8.55 -13.56 11.19
C HIS A 12 -7.57 -14.74 11.20
N ARG A 13 -8.03 -15.93 10.78
CA ARG A 13 -7.16 -17.13 10.68
C ARG A 13 -5.97 -16.87 9.77
N ARG A 14 -6.20 -16.30 8.59
CA ARG A 14 -5.15 -16.04 7.62
C ARG A 14 -4.14 -15.00 8.10
N ALA A 15 -4.61 -13.92 8.73
CA ALA A 15 -3.75 -12.90 9.30
C ALA A 15 -2.89 -13.46 10.44
N LYS A 16 -3.44 -14.35 11.28
CA LYS A 16 -2.71 -15.06 12.34
C LYS A 16 -1.58 -15.94 11.78
N GLU A 17 -1.85 -16.76 10.77
CA GLU A 17 -0.82 -17.57 10.11
C GLU A 17 0.32 -16.73 9.51
N ILE A 18 0.00 -15.54 8.97
CA ILE A 18 0.99 -14.61 8.44
C ILE A 18 1.83 -14.01 9.57
N ALA A 19 1.19 -13.62 10.67
CA ALA A 19 1.86 -13.08 11.86
C ALA A 19 2.84 -14.08 12.47
N GLU A 20 2.41 -15.33 12.66
CA GLU A 20 3.25 -16.42 13.18
C GLU A 20 4.46 -16.68 12.26
N ARG A 21 4.25 -16.78 10.95
CA ARG A 21 5.35 -16.98 9.99
C ARG A 21 6.34 -15.83 9.92
N ARG A 22 5.89 -14.60 10.19
CA ARG A 22 6.74 -13.38 10.13
C ARG A 22 7.31 -12.98 11.49
N GLY A 23 6.92 -13.64 12.58
CA GLY A 23 7.31 -13.24 13.94
C GLY A 23 6.79 -11.86 14.35
N LEU A 24 5.65 -11.44 13.80
CA LEU A 24 5.03 -10.13 14.06
C LEU A 24 3.76 -10.28 14.88
N SER A 25 3.29 -9.20 15.49
CA SER A 25 1.98 -9.18 16.14
C SER A 25 0.85 -9.20 15.10
N LEU A 26 -0.32 -9.74 15.47
CA LEU A 26 -1.51 -9.75 14.62
C LEU A 26 -1.93 -8.32 14.23
N SER A 27 -1.87 -7.37 15.16
CA SER A 27 -2.22 -5.98 14.90
C SER A 27 -1.28 -5.30 13.91
N ALA A 28 0.02 -5.60 13.96
CA ALA A 28 0.99 -5.08 12.98
C ALA A 28 0.71 -5.61 11.57
N VAL A 29 0.44 -6.92 11.44
CA VAL A 29 0.10 -7.52 10.14
C VAL A 29 -1.21 -6.97 9.58
N VAL A 30 -2.25 -6.84 10.41
CA VAL A 30 -3.53 -6.28 9.97
C VAL A 30 -3.37 -4.82 9.53
N ALA A 31 -2.60 -4.02 10.26
CA ALA A 31 -2.33 -2.63 9.88
C ALA A 31 -1.56 -2.53 8.56
N GLU A 32 -0.51 -3.33 8.36
CA GLU A 32 0.28 -3.38 7.12
C GLU A 32 -0.58 -3.79 5.92
N LEU A 33 -1.40 -4.84 6.06
CA LEU A 33 -2.27 -5.32 4.99
C LEU A 33 -3.41 -4.33 4.68
N ALA A 34 -4.00 -3.71 5.68
CA ALA A 34 -5.02 -2.68 5.49
C ALA A 34 -4.44 -1.45 4.78
N ALA A 35 -3.27 -0.97 5.19
CA ALA A 35 -2.60 0.15 4.52
C ALA A 35 -2.31 -0.19 3.05
N ARG A 36 -1.80 -1.39 2.75
CA ARG A 36 -1.57 -1.85 1.37
C ARG A 36 -2.86 -1.95 0.56
N GLY A 37 -3.92 -2.49 1.14
CA GLY A 37 -5.23 -2.58 0.49
C GLY A 37 -5.81 -1.21 0.19
N LEU A 38 -5.70 -0.26 1.13
CA LEU A 38 -6.14 1.13 0.93
C LEU A 38 -5.32 1.85 -0.14
N ILE A 39 -3.99 1.63 -0.19
CA ILE A 39 -3.14 2.16 -1.27
C ILE A 39 -3.56 1.58 -2.62
N GLN A 40 -3.86 0.27 -2.69
CA GLN A 40 -4.36 -0.36 -3.92
C GLN A 40 -5.74 0.16 -4.35
N LEU A 41 -6.57 0.57 -3.39
CA LEU A 41 -7.89 1.17 -3.65
C LEU A 41 -7.78 2.67 -4.02
N GLY A 42 -6.62 3.31 -3.82
CA GLY A 42 -6.35 4.74 -4.07
C GLY A 42 -6.14 5.12 -5.54
N GLU A 43 -6.99 4.60 -6.43
CA GLU A 43 -6.88 4.54 -7.91
C GLU A 43 -6.01 3.40 -8.46
N PRO A 44 -6.51 2.63 -9.45
CA PRO A 44 -5.77 1.50 -10.01
C PRO A 44 -4.54 2.02 -10.75
N ALA A 45 -3.38 1.44 -10.43
CA ALA A 45 -2.21 1.54 -11.27
C ALA A 45 -2.55 0.98 -12.64
N THR A 46 -2.79 1.87 -13.60
CA THR A 46 -3.14 1.48 -14.96
C THR A 46 -1.88 0.93 -15.61
N ILE A 47 -1.91 -0.35 -15.97
CA ILE A 47 -0.85 -0.96 -16.77
C ILE A 47 -1.09 -0.51 -18.20
N GLY A 48 -0.30 0.46 -18.64
CA GLY A 48 -0.25 0.91 -20.04
C GLY A 48 0.88 0.22 -20.79
N VAL A 49 0.89 0.39 -22.11
CA VAL A 49 2.06 0.11 -22.93
C VAL A 49 2.58 1.44 -23.41
N ASP A 50 3.86 1.73 -23.17
CA ASP A 50 4.48 2.94 -23.67
C ASP A 50 4.62 2.86 -25.19
N GLU A 51 4.05 3.81 -25.92
CA GLU A 51 3.99 3.78 -27.40
C GLU A 51 5.38 3.92 -28.05
N ARG A 52 6.35 4.48 -27.32
CA ARG A 52 7.70 4.73 -27.83
C ARG A 52 8.63 3.54 -27.66
N SER A 53 8.51 2.81 -26.56
CA SER A 53 9.39 1.70 -26.19
C SER A 53 8.72 0.32 -26.28
N GLY A 54 7.38 0.26 -26.29
CA GLY A 54 6.60 -0.97 -26.32
C GLY A 54 6.61 -1.76 -25.00
N PHE A 55 7.21 -1.23 -23.94
CA PHE A 55 7.27 -1.91 -22.64
C PHE A 55 6.03 -1.63 -21.78
N PRO A 56 5.64 -2.58 -20.90
CA PRO A 56 4.64 -2.32 -19.88
C PRO A 56 5.08 -1.19 -18.96
N VAL A 57 4.22 -0.19 -18.79
CA VAL A 57 4.41 0.93 -17.86
C VAL A 57 3.36 0.89 -16.77
N VAL A 58 3.79 1.16 -15.54
CA VAL A 58 2.92 1.17 -14.36
C VAL A 58 2.97 2.57 -13.73
N SER A 59 1.80 3.20 -13.59
CA SER A 59 1.70 4.48 -12.89
C SER A 59 1.36 4.22 -11.44
N VAL A 60 2.23 4.65 -10.52
CA VAL A 60 2.05 4.46 -9.07
C VAL A 60 1.93 5.83 -8.41
N GLY A 61 0.82 6.05 -7.71
CA GLY A 61 0.60 7.28 -6.94
C GLY A 61 0.28 8.49 -7.82
N ARG A 62 0.76 9.67 -7.40
CA ARG A 62 0.50 10.97 -8.06
C ARG A 62 1.74 11.46 -8.80
N ARG A 63 1.54 12.33 -9.81
CA ARG A 63 2.65 13.07 -10.43
C ARG A 63 3.32 13.95 -9.36
N VAL A 64 4.64 13.90 -9.34
CA VAL A 64 5.50 14.74 -8.50
C VAL A 64 6.02 15.88 -9.35
N SER A 65 5.74 17.11 -8.96
CA SER A 65 6.24 18.32 -9.62
C SER A 65 7.56 18.78 -8.98
N SER A 66 8.26 19.69 -9.65
CA SER A 66 9.45 20.33 -9.08
C SER A 66 9.15 21.12 -7.81
N GLU A 67 7.92 21.63 -7.66
CA GLU A 67 7.46 22.31 -6.44
C GLU A 67 7.29 21.33 -5.28
N ASP A 68 6.69 20.16 -5.52
CA ASP A 68 6.57 19.10 -4.51
C ASP A 68 7.95 18.65 -4.01
N VAL A 69 8.98 18.65 -4.88
CA VAL A 69 10.36 18.33 -4.51
C VAL A 69 11.00 19.46 -3.68
N ALA A 70 10.78 20.72 -4.06
CA ALA A 70 11.32 21.86 -3.34
C ALA A 70 10.76 21.95 -1.91
N THR A 71 9.44 21.77 -1.74
CA THR A 71 8.80 21.76 -0.42
C THR A 71 9.36 20.65 0.47
N ALA A 72 9.55 19.44 -0.06
CA ALA A 72 10.09 18.33 0.72
C ALA A 72 11.55 18.54 1.17
N LEU A 73 12.33 19.33 0.44
CA LEU A 73 13.73 19.65 0.76
C LEU A 73 13.87 20.84 1.73
N ASP A 74 12.91 21.76 1.74
CA ASP A 74 12.87 22.90 2.66
C ASP A 74 12.36 22.52 4.07
N GLU A 75 11.68 21.38 4.21
CA GLU A 75 11.24 20.82 5.50
C GLU A 75 12.33 19.99 6.22
N GLU A 76 13.58 20.02 5.75
CA GLU A 76 14.76 19.35 6.35
C GLU A 76 15.70 20.31 7.11
#